data_AF-A0A839CVS5-F1
#
_entry.id   AF-A0A839CVS5-F1
#
_cell.length_a   1.000
_cell.length_b   1.000
_cell.length_c   1.000
_cell.angle_alpha   90.00
_cell.angle_beta   90.00
_cell.angle_gamma   90.00
#
_symmetry.space_group_name_H-M   'P 1'
#
loop_
_entity.id
_entity.type
_entity.pdbx_description
1 polymer ?
#
loop_
_entity_poly.entity_id
_entity_poly.type
_entity_poly.pdbx_seq_one_letter_code
_entity_poly.pdbx_strand_id
1 'polypeptide(L)'
;MGPAELSEKLWDNAERVAKYLLPRGHLEGKEWCAGNTNGDSGKSLKINLSGKKAWSDFASGDSGDLLDLWVLVRNCQLHDAMREAKEFLGLKDDDHHFEAKKKTFSRPTKKGVKKANHCYDYLASRGITRETADQFRVSDAVVWYHDENREVAAVAFPYIRNGELLQVKRIGIERPSGKKLIMAEADCEPSLFGWQAMDAKARAVVLCEGEIDCMTYSQLGISALSVPFGGGKGAKQQWIEYEYHNLDRFDEIWLSLDNDEVGREAAKEIARRLGEHRCRLVELPHKDINECLMAGMSEDDVWQCLGTAKFFDPDELCSAGDLLQETIDAFEHRDVGLFTSPWASLNSNFKFRAGELTLVNGVNGHGKTELVGHIAVDAMSQGVRVCIASLELKPGKMLARLTRQTICRKSPERAEIVMTNEWFSDRLWVFKLTGTAKSGRLLEIFAYARRRYGIDLFVIDNLAKCGLDEEDYGGQKEFIDTLCDFKNEHNCHVLLVTHARKTNEAAPTGKMDVKGTGALTDMPDNVMAVWRNIPRELAQRKAERMGYESLDKDEQTAIQMPASMIRLLKQREGEGWIGDIGATFDSRSHQFLEGDKGPYNYLAGEQQSELDIEWEAGNAARY
;
A
#
# COMPACT_ATOMS: atom_id res chain seq x y z
N MET A 1 -14.29 22.78 -2.54
CA MET A 1 -15.72 22.96 -2.91
C MET A 1 -15.80 23.16 -4.41
N GLY A 2 -16.51 22.28 -5.12
CA GLY A 2 -16.65 22.37 -6.58
C GLY A 2 -17.69 23.42 -7.03
N PRO A 3 -17.73 23.79 -8.32
CA PRO A 3 -18.64 24.84 -8.79
C PRO A 3 -20.12 24.44 -8.70
N ALA A 4 -20.47 23.15 -8.80
CA ALA A 4 -21.86 22.69 -8.65
C ALA A 4 -22.36 22.91 -7.21
N GLU A 5 -21.54 22.57 -6.23
CA GLU A 5 -21.83 22.76 -4.81
C GLU A 5 -21.93 24.26 -4.45
N LEU A 6 -21.05 25.08 -5.03
CA LEU A 6 -21.10 26.53 -4.85
C LEU A 6 -22.34 27.15 -5.51
N SER A 7 -22.70 26.69 -6.72
CA SER A 7 -23.90 27.11 -7.44
C SER A 7 -25.16 26.82 -6.63
N GLU A 8 -25.25 25.62 -6.02
CA GLU A 8 -26.35 25.27 -5.11
C GLU A 8 -26.46 26.25 -3.93
N LYS A 9 -25.35 26.60 -3.28
CA LYS A 9 -25.32 27.58 -2.18
C LYS A 9 -25.67 29.00 -2.63
N LEU A 10 -25.32 29.37 -3.86
CA LEU A 10 -25.73 30.65 -4.46
C LEU A 10 -27.24 30.69 -4.69
N TRP A 11 -27.84 29.58 -5.13
CA TRP A 11 -29.28 29.48 -5.32
C TRP A 11 -30.06 29.58 -4.01
N ASP A 12 -29.51 29.09 -2.88
CA ASP A 12 -30.08 29.32 -1.54
C ASP A 12 -30.11 30.82 -1.17
N ASN A 13 -29.32 31.64 -1.86
CA ASN A 13 -29.21 33.09 -1.68
C ASN A 13 -29.59 33.88 -2.95
N ALA A 14 -30.38 33.29 -3.86
CA ALA A 14 -30.59 33.79 -5.22
C ALA A 14 -31.02 35.26 -5.29
N GLU A 15 -31.95 35.70 -4.44
CA GLU A 15 -32.40 37.10 -4.42
C GLU A 15 -31.26 38.05 -4.00
N ARG A 16 -30.43 37.65 -3.04
CA ARG A 16 -29.29 38.43 -2.57
C ARG A 16 -28.21 38.53 -3.65
N VAL A 17 -27.97 37.43 -4.37
CA VAL A 17 -27.04 37.37 -5.51
C VAL A 17 -27.55 38.24 -6.66
N ALA A 18 -28.83 38.15 -7.01
CA ALA A 18 -29.44 38.94 -8.07
C ALA A 18 -29.35 40.45 -7.80
N LYS A 19 -29.60 40.88 -6.55
CA LYS A 19 -29.41 42.28 -6.12
C LYS A 19 -27.95 42.73 -6.18
N TYR A 20 -27.02 41.83 -5.87
CA TYR A 20 -25.59 42.13 -5.86
C TYR A 20 -25.04 42.31 -7.27
N LEU A 21 -25.37 41.41 -8.19
CA LEU A 21 -24.90 41.43 -9.57
C LEU A 21 -25.65 42.45 -10.44
N LEU A 22 -26.97 42.57 -10.25
CA LEU A 22 -27.85 43.40 -11.08
C LEU A 22 -28.62 44.41 -10.20
N PRO A 23 -27.93 45.41 -9.61
CA PRO A 23 -28.52 46.30 -8.61
C PRO A 23 -29.62 47.24 -9.14
N ARG A 24 -29.67 47.48 -10.46
CA ARG A 24 -30.74 48.26 -11.11
C ARG A 24 -31.92 47.41 -11.59
N GLY A 25 -31.91 46.10 -11.29
CA GLY A 25 -33.04 45.21 -11.53
C GLY A 25 -34.18 45.40 -10.53
N HIS A 26 -35.30 44.73 -10.75
CA HIS A 26 -36.47 44.76 -9.87
C HIS A 26 -37.13 43.40 -9.75
N LEU A 27 -37.79 43.15 -8.62
CA LEU A 27 -38.59 41.95 -8.40
C LEU A 27 -39.93 42.08 -9.14
N GLU A 28 -40.22 41.12 -10.01
CA GLU A 28 -41.52 40.98 -10.69
C GLU A 28 -42.06 39.57 -10.45
N GLY A 29 -43.04 39.46 -9.55
CA GLY A 29 -43.59 38.18 -9.13
C GLY A 29 -42.54 37.32 -8.41
N LYS A 30 -42.12 36.23 -9.06
CA LYS A 30 -41.13 35.25 -8.56
C LYS A 30 -39.78 35.36 -9.27
N GLU A 31 -39.59 36.39 -10.09
CA GLU A 31 -38.41 36.58 -10.93
C GLU A 31 -37.74 37.92 -10.61
N TRP A 32 -36.41 37.97 -10.66
CA TRP A 32 -35.67 39.23 -10.69
C TRP A 32 -35.43 39.62 -12.15
N CYS A 33 -35.93 40.79 -12.56
CA CYS A 33 -35.89 41.29 -13.93
C CYS A 33 -34.84 42.39 -14.09
N ALA A 34 -34.02 42.29 -15.15
CA ALA A 34 -33.07 43.31 -15.60
C ALA A 34 -33.10 43.45 -17.14
N GLY A 35 -32.45 44.48 -17.66
CA GLY A 35 -32.39 44.78 -19.10
C GLY A 35 -31.28 44.06 -19.87
N ASN A 36 -30.24 43.56 -19.20
CA ASN A 36 -29.13 42.81 -19.78
C ASN A 36 -28.14 42.38 -18.68
N THR A 37 -27.08 41.66 -19.07
CA THR A 37 -25.95 41.30 -18.21
C THR A 37 -25.08 42.49 -17.75
N ASN A 38 -25.22 43.69 -18.34
CA ASN A 38 -24.59 44.92 -17.82
C ASN A 38 -25.38 45.55 -16.65
N GLY A 39 -26.50 44.94 -16.26
CA GLY A 39 -27.34 45.42 -15.18
C GLY A 39 -28.09 46.70 -15.50
N ASP A 40 -28.42 46.95 -16.77
CA ASP A 40 -29.35 48.02 -17.14
C ASP A 40 -30.78 47.70 -16.67
N SER A 41 -31.62 48.72 -16.55
CA SER A 41 -33.03 48.53 -16.22
C SER A 41 -33.80 48.00 -17.43
N GLY A 42 -34.67 47.01 -17.23
CA GLY A 42 -35.43 46.37 -18.30
C GLY A 42 -36.07 45.06 -17.85
N LYS A 43 -36.53 44.25 -18.81
CA LYS A 43 -37.26 42.98 -18.57
C LYS A 43 -36.79 41.80 -19.43
N SER A 44 -35.69 41.96 -20.16
CA SER A 44 -35.14 40.94 -21.06
C SER A 44 -34.36 39.86 -20.33
N LEU A 45 -33.63 40.20 -19.27
CA LEU A 45 -32.94 39.23 -18.41
C LEU A 45 -33.81 38.91 -17.20
N LYS A 46 -34.05 37.61 -16.98
CA LYS A 46 -34.84 37.11 -15.85
C LYS A 46 -34.11 36.03 -15.08
N ILE A 47 -34.09 36.17 -13.76
CA ILE A 47 -33.56 35.18 -12.82
C ILE A 47 -34.74 34.59 -12.05
N ASN A 48 -34.91 33.27 -12.09
CA ASN A 48 -35.98 32.62 -11.35
C ASN A 48 -35.59 32.45 -9.87
N LEU A 49 -36.29 33.16 -8.97
CA LEU A 49 -35.98 33.13 -7.53
C LEU A 49 -36.70 32.00 -6.79
N SER A 50 -37.70 31.35 -7.41
CA SER A 50 -38.41 30.23 -6.81
C SER A 50 -38.88 29.23 -7.86
N GLY A 51 -38.19 28.10 -7.94
CA GLY A 51 -38.48 27.04 -8.90
C GLY A 51 -37.21 26.57 -9.60
N LYS A 52 -37.16 26.67 -10.93
CA LYS A 52 -36.01 26.23 -11.72
C LYS A 52 -34.81 27.12 -11.40
N LYS A 53 -33.72 26.52 -10.94
CA LYS A 53 -32.43 27.16 -10.64
C LYS A 53 -31.72 27.59 -11.93
N ALA A 54 -32.28 28.56 -12.65
CA ALA A 54 -31.75 29.07 -13.90
C ALA A 54 -32.11 30.55 -14.12
N TRP A 55 -31.32 31.20 -14.97
CA TRP A 55 -31.62 32.53 -15.51
C TRP A 55 -31.56 32.50 -17.05
N SER A 56 -32.18 33.49 -17.69
CA SER A 56 -32.09 33.67 -19.14
C SER A 56 -32.22 35.13 -19.54
N ASP A 57 -31.46 35.56 -20.54
CA ASP A 57 -31.64 36.81 -21.26
C ASP A 57 -32.29 36.52 -22.62
N PHE A 58 -33.56 36.92 -22.76
CA PHE A 58 -34.35 36.67 -23.97
C PHE A 58 -33.95 37.55 -25.16
N ALA A 59 -33.11 38.58 -24.95
CA ALA A 59 -32.61 39.43 -26.02
C ALA A 59 -31.32 38.87 -26.64
N SER A 60 -30.38 38.38 -25.83
CA SER A 60 -29.12 37.80 -26.32
C SER A 60 -29.19 36.28 -26.56
N GLY A 61 -30.12 35.59 -25.89
CA GLY A 61 -30.20 34.13 -25.87
C GLY A 61 -29.31 33.47 -24.82
N ASP A 62 -28.61 34.25 -24.00
CA ASP A 62 -27.75 33.72 -22.94
C ASP A 62 -28.57 33.13 -21.80
N SER A 63 -28.08 32.04 -21.21
CA SER A 63 -28.71 31.38 -20.06
C SER A 63 -27.71 30.51 -19.33
N GLY A 64 -27.96 30.24 -18.05
CA GLY A 64 -27.13 29.37 -17.23
C GLY A 64 -27.54 29.35 -15.76
N ASP A 65 -26.59 28.98 -14.90
CA ASP A 65 -26.70 29.10 -13.45
C ASP A 65 -26.20 30.46 -12.92
N LEU A 66 -26.23 30.68 -11.61
CA LEU A 66 -25.80 31.97 -11.03
C LEU A 66 -24.30 32.25 -11.18
N LEU A 67 -23.46 31.22 -11.32
CA LEU A 67 -22.03 31.42 -11.61
C LEU A 67 -21.83 31.83 -13.06
N ASP A 68 -22.57 31.25 -14.01
CA ASP A 68 -22.57 31.67 -15.42
C ASP A 68 -23.00 33.14 -15.56
N LEU A 69 -24.02 33.56 -14.80
CA LEU A 69 -24.44 34.96 -14.75
C LEU A 69 -23.30 35.85 -14.22
N TRP A 70 -22.64 35.42 -13.15
CA TRP A 70 -21.55 36.16 -12.52
C TRP A 70 -20.39 36.38 -13.49
N VAL A 71 -20.01 35.34 -14.23
CA VAL A 71 -19.01 35.37 -15.31
C VAL A 71 -19.36 36.43 -16.36
N LEU A 72 -20.61 36.45 -16.84
CA LEU A 72 -21.04 37.39 -17.87
C LEU A 72 -21.13 38.83 -17.36
N VAL A 73 -21.67 39.03 -16.16
CA VAL A 73 -21.84 40.37 -15.54
C VAL A 73 -20.49 41.01 -15.23
N ARG A 74 -19.55 40.22 -14.70
CA ARG A 74 -18.21 40.70 -14.34
C ARG A 74 -17.22 40.67 -15.48
N ASN A 75 -17.57 40.03 -16.59
CA ASN A 75 -16.67 39.75 -17.71
C ASN A 75 -15.34 39.12 -17.22
N CYS A 76 -15.46 38.11 -16.35
CA CYS A 76 -14.34 37.42 -15.73
C CYS A 76 -14.42 35.91 -15.99
N GLN A 77 -13.37 35.16 -15.62
CA GLN A 77 -13.39 33.71 -15.73
C GLN A 77 -14.17 33.08 -14.58
N LEU A 78 -14.65 31.85 -14.77
CA LEU A 78 -15.43 31.13 -13.75
C LEU A 78 -14.69 31.03 -12.42
N HIS A 79 -13.37 30.87 -12.40
CA HIS A 79 -12.59 30.87 -11.16
C HIS A 79 -12.68 32.21 -10.39
N ASP A 80 -12.54 33.35 -11.09
CA ASP A 80 -12.68 34.66 -10.44
C ASP A 80 -14.09 34.89 -9.92
N ALA A 81 -15.10 34.44 -10.68
CA ALA A 81 -16.49 34.43 -10.25
C ALA A 81 -16.70 33.53 -9.02
N MET A 82 -16.10 32.34 -8.97
CA MET A 82 -16.16 31.43 -7.82
C MET A 82 -15.51 32.05 -6.58
N ARG A 83 -14.35 32.72 -6.72
CA ARG A 83 -13.70 33.43 -5.61
C ARG A 83 -14.59 34.54 -5.06
N GLU A 84 -15.10 35.42 -5.93
CA GLU A 84 -15.99 36.51 -5.52
C GLU A 84 -17.30 35.98 -4.93
N ALA A 85 -17.85 34.89 -5.47
CA ALA A 85 -19.03 34.22 -4.94
C ALA A 85 -18.80 33.62 -3.55
N LYS A 86 -17.65 32.97 -3.31
CA LYS A 86 -17.28 32.46 -1.98
C LYS A 86 -17.14 33.60 -0.97
N GLU A 87 -16.45 34.68 -1.34
CA GLU A 87 -16.34 35.89 -0.53
C GLU A 87 -17.72 36.49 -0.21
N PHE A 88 -18.59 36.58 -1.21
CA PHE A 88 -19.96 37.07 -1.05
C PHE A 88 -20.78 36.21 -0.08
N LEU A 89 -20.61 34.89 -0.12
CA LEU A 89 -21.26 33.95 0.79
C LEU A 89 -20.59 33.87 2.17
N GLY A 90 -19.45 34.55 2.37
CA GLY A 90 -18.68 34.51 3.61
C GLY A 90 -17.98 33.17 3.86
N LEU A 91 -17.77 32.38 2.79
CA LEU A 91 -17.02 31.13 2.84
C LEU A 91 -15.52 31.45 2.82
N LYS A 92 -14.77 31.00 3.82
CA LYS A 92 -13.31 31.07 3.81
C LYS A 92 -12.77 29.94 2.95
N ASP A 93 -11.87 30.27 2.02
CA ASP A 93 -11.07 29.27 1.31
C ASP A 93 -9.89 28.89 2.20
N ASP A 94 -9.85 27.63 2.64
CA ASP A 94 -8.76 27.08 3.45
C ASP A 94 -7.63 26.50 2.57
N ASP A 95 -7.74 26.61 1.24
CA ASP A 95 -6.79 26.09 0.24
C ASP A 95 -5.55 26.99 0.10
N HIS A 96 -4.73 27.05 1.15
CA HIS A 96 -3.42 27.71 1.13
C HIS A 96 -2.33 26.92 0.38
N HIS A 97 -2.68 25.81 -0.30
CA HIS A 97 -1.70 24.90 -0.91
C HIS A 97 -1.08 25.40 -2.23
N PHE A 98 -1.67 26.39 -2.90
CA PHE A 98 -1.25 26.82 -4.25
C PHE A 98 -1.10 28.35 -4.40
N GLU A 99 -0.59 29.06 -3.38
CA GLU A 99 -0.05 30.41 -3.61
C GLU A 99 1.23 30.31 -4.46
N ALA A 100 1.07 30.21 -5.78
CA ALA A 100 2.18 30.18 -6.71
C ALA A 100 3.08 31.40 -6.44
N LYS A 101 4.36 31.15 -6.13
CA LYS A 101 5.36 32.22 -6.02
C LYS A 101 5.32 33.02 -7.34
N LYS A 102 5.12 34.34 -7.26
CA LYS A 102 5.10 35.24 -8.43
C LYS A 102 6.43 35.17 -9.18
N LYS A 103 6.56 34.19 -10.07
CA LYS A 103 7.67 34.04 -11.01
C LYS A 103 7.27 34.80 -12.27
N THR A 104 8.15 35.67 -12.75
CA THR A 104 7.95 36.35 -14.03
C THR A 104 8.32 35.39 -15.16
N PHE A 105 7.36 35.08 -16.02
CA PHE A 105 7.57 34.21 -17.19
C PHE A 105 7.90 35.03 -18.44
N SER A 106 8.68 34.42 -19.32
CA SER A 106 8.94 34.96 -20.66
C SER A 106 7.77 34.65 -21.58
N ARG A 107 7.52 35.55 -22.54
CA ARG A 107 6.56 35.29 -23.63
C ARG A 107 7.25 34.56 -24.78
N PRO A 108 6.55 33.67 -25.48
CA PRO A 108 7.15 32.88 -26.54
C PRO A 108 7.52 33.74 -27.76
N THR A 109 8.62 33.40 -28.42
CA THR A 109 9.01 34.04 -29.68
C THR A 109 8.40 33.28 -30.85
N LYS A 110 7.83 33.99 -31.83
CA LYS A 110 7.28 33.38 -33.05
C LYS A 110 8.39 32.96 -34.04
N LYS A 111 9.65 32.83 -33.59
CA LYS A 111 10.80 32.57 -34.45
C LYS A 111 10.74 31.17 -35.03
N GLY A 112 10.59 31.05 -36.35
CA GLY A 112 10.49 29.76 -37.05
C GLY A 112 9.05 29.25 -37.21
N VAL A 113 8.05 29.95 -36.66
CA VAL A 113 6.62 29.71 -36.96
C VAL A 113 6.29 30.37 -38.29
N LYS A 114 5.61 29.63 -39.16
CA LYS A 114 5.22 30.03 -40.52
C LYS A 114 3.70 29.98 -40.65
N LYS A 115 3.17 30.52 -41.74
CA LYS A 115 1.74 30.40 -42.05
C LYS A 115 1.41 28.91 -42.29
N ALA A 116 0.31 28.44 -41.72
CA ALA A 116 -0.16 27.07 -41.88
C ALA A 116 -0.38 26.71 -43.36
N ASN A 117 0.29 25.66 -43.81
CA ASN A 117 0.17 25.08 -45.14
C ASN A 117 0.41 23.56 -45.10
N HIS A 118 1.61 23.12 -44.70
CA HIS A 118 2.01 21.70 -44.74
C HIS A 118 1.63 20.91 -43.48
N CYS A 119 1.36 21.60 -42.37
CA CYS A 119 0.96 20.99 -41.11
C CYS A 119 -0.34 20.18 -41.24
N TYR A 120 -1.25 20.57 -42.15
CA TYR A 120 -2.49 19.85 -42.40
C TYR A 120 -2.24 18.44 -42.95
N ASP A 121 -1.24 18.26 -43.82
CA ASP A 121 -0.94 16.94 -44.40
C ASP A 121 -0.46 15.96 -43.33
N TYR A 122 0.41 16.43 -42.43
CA TYR A 122 0.88 15.63 -41.29
C TYR A 122 -0.25 15.31 -40.31
N LEU A 123 -1.10 16.29 -39.99
CA LEU A 123 -2.23 16.11 -39.08
C LEU A 123 -3.29 15.16 -39.68
N ALA A 124 -3.55 15.26 -40.98
CA ALA A 124 -4.43 14.33 -41.71
C ALA A 124 -3.89 12.89 -41.66
N SER A 125 -2.57 12.67 -41.72
CA SER A 125 -1.99 11.32 -41.54
C SER A 125 -2.16 10.75 -40.12
N ARG A 126 -2.56 11.60 -39.16
CA ARG A 126 -2.90 11.23 -37.78
C ARG A 126 -4.41 11.25 -37.54
N GLY A 127 -5.22 11.30 -38.60
CA GLY A 127 -6.68 11.31 -38.52
C GLY A 127 -7.29 12.63 -38.04
N ILE A 128 -6.50 13.70 -37.96
CA ILE A 128 -6.97 15.03 -37.53
C ILE A 128 -7.46 15.83 -38.74
N THR A 129 -8.70 16.28 -38.67
CA THR A 129 -9.37 17.10 -39.67
C THR A 129 -8.80 18.52 -39.69
N ARG A 130 -9.02 19.20 -40.82
CA ARG A 130 -8.59 20.59 -40.97
C ARG A 130 -9.36 21.52 -40.03
N GLU A 131 -10.64 21.25 -39.85
CA GLU A 131 -11.53 22.01 -38.96
C GLU A 131 -11.00 21.99 -37.52
N THR A 132 -10.63 20.80 -37.01
CA THR A 132 -9.97 20.68 -35.70
C THR A 132 -8.62 21.38 -35.67
N ALA A 133 -7.78 21.21 -36.70
CA ALA A 133 -6.49 21.90 -36.78
C ALA A 133 -6.63 23.43 -36.70
N ASP A 134 -7.60 24.00 -37.43
CA ASP A 134 -7.92 25.43 -37.44
C ASP A 134 -8.43 25.91 -36.07
N GLN A 135 -9.30 25.13 -35.40
CA GLN A 135 -9.81 25.43 -34.06
C GLN A 135 -8.67 25.58 -33.04
N PHE A 136 -7.67 24.71 -33.11
CA PHE A 136 -6.49 24.74 -32.23
C PHE A 136 -5.41 25.72 -32.69
N ARG A 137 -5.58 26.38 -33.85
CA ARG A 137 -4.67 27.39 -34.41
C ARG A 137 -3.24 26.87 -34.64
N VAL A 138 -3.11 25.59 -34.98
CA VAL A 138 -1.80 24.99 -35.29
C VAL A 138 -1.22 25.60 -36.57
N SER A 139 0.11 25.57 -36.69
CA SER A 139 0.79 26.18 -37.83
C SER A 139 2.06 25.45 -38.23
N ASP A 140 2.59 25.77 -39.40
CA ASP A 140 3.88 25.26 -39.83
C ASP A 140 5.00 25.82 -38.97
N ALA A 141 6.02 25.00 -38.72
CA ALA A 141 7.22 25.40 -38.01
C ALA A 141 8.46 24.67 -38.54
N VAL A 142 9.60 25.05 -37.99
CA VAL A 142 10.85 24.29 -38.13
C VAL A 142 11.47 24.05 -36.76
N VAL A 143 12.13 22.91 -36.61
CA VAL A 143 12.98 22.57 -35.45
C VAL A 143 14.39 22.29 -35.94
N TRP A 144 15.39 22.69 -35.16
CA TRP A 144 16.79 22.42 -35.47
C TRP A 144 17.15 21.01 -35.01
N TYR A 145 17.60 20.15 -35.92
CA TYR A 145 18.09 18.82 -35.59
C TYR A 145 19.61 18.85 -35.46
N HIS A 146 20.11 18.76 -34.22
CA HIS A 146 21.52 18.95 -33.91
C HIS A 146 22.44 17.86 -34.49
N ASP A 147 21.99 16.61 -34.56
CA ASP A 147 22.84 15.49 -35.02
C ASP A 147 23.21 15.62 -36.51
N GLU A 148 22.26 16.09 -37.33
CA GLU A 148 22.47 16.29 -38.78
C GLU A 148 22.66 17.77 -39.16
N ASN A 149 22.69 18.66 -38.16
CA ASN A 149 22.90 20.09 -38.31
C ASN A 149 22.01 20.75 -39.38
N ARG A 150 20.71 20.39 -39.39
CA ARG A 150 19.72 20.87 -40.37
C ARG A 150 18.40 21.28 -39.74
N GLU A 151 17.62 22.08 -40.45
CA GLU A 151 16.22 22.30 -40.11
C GLU A 151 15.34 21.12 -40.54
N VAL A 152 14.41 20.75 -39.66
CA VAL A 152 13.39 19.73 -39.91
C VAL A 152 12.03 20.41 -39.87
N ALA A 153 11.17 20.10 -40.84
CA ALA A 153 9.80 20.60 -40.84
C ALA A 153 9.05 20.11 -39.59
N ALA A 154 8.24 20.98 -39.01
CA ALA A 154 7.56 20.74 -37.75
C ALA A 154 6.17 21.35 -37.75
N VAL A 155 5.35 20.92 -36.79
CA VAL A 155 4.08 21.57 -36.47
C VAL A 155 4.25 22.36 -35.18
N ALA A 156 3.82 23.62 -35.17
CA ALA A 156 3.72 24.47 -33.99
C ALA A 156 2.34 24.33 -33.36
N PHE A 157 2.34 23.91 -32.09
CA PHE A 157 1.18 23.82 -31.20
C PHE A 157 1.21 25.01 -30.24
N PRO A 158 0.31 26.00 -30.42
CA PRO A 158 0.25 27.16 -29.54
C PRO A 158 -0.59 26.86 -28.29
N TYR A 159 -0.04 27.18 -27.12
CA TYR A 159 -0.74 27.13 -25.85
C TYR A 159 -1.34 28.50 -25.62
N ILE A 160 -2.66 28.59 -25.79
CA ILE A 160 -3.39 29.85 -25.73
C ILE A 160 -4.44 29.74 -24.64
N ARG A 161 -4.35 30.59 -23.63
CA ARG A 161 -5.30 30.69 -22.53
C ARG A 161 -5.81 32.11 -22.45
N ASN A 162 -7.13 32.30 -22.37
CA ASN A 162 -7.77 33.63 -22.32
C ASN A 162 -7.36 34.55 -23.48
N GLY A 163 -7.14 34.00 -24.67
CA GLY A 163 -6.71 34.73 -25.86
C GLY A 163 -5.21 35.11 -25.88
N GLU A 164 -4.47 34.84 -24.81
CA GLU A 164 -3.03 35.12 -24.73
C GLU A 164 -2.20 33.89 -25.11
N LEU A 165 -1.14 34.11 -25.90
CA LEU A 165 -0.16 33.07 -26.23
C LEU A 165 0.85 32.92 -25.08
N LEU A 166 0.89 31.75 -24.46
CA LEU A 166 1.74 31.45 -23.30
C LEU A 166 2.97 30.62 -23.68
N GLN A 167 2.81 29.68 -24.61
CA GLN A 167 3.89 28.80 -25.06
C GLN A 167 3.65 28.38 -26.51
N VAL A 168 4.72 28.03 -27.23
CA VAL A 168 4.64 27.32 -28.51
C VAL A 168 5.53 26.09 -28.43
N LYS A 169 4.95 24.91 -28.59
CA LYS A 169 5.70 23.67 -28.71
C LYS A 169 5.75 23.25 -30.16
N ARG A 170 6.94 22.90 -30.64
CA ARG A 170 7.18 22.52 -32.03
C ARG A 170 7.57 21.06 -32.06
N ILE A 171 6.87 20.26 -32.86
CA ILE A 171 7.12 18.83 -33.00
C ILE A 171 7.48 18.55 -34.44
N GLY A 172 8.68 18.03 -34.67
CA GLY A 172 9.15 17.62 -35.99
C GLY A 172 8.25 16.55 -36.60
N ILE A 173 7.99 16.66 -37.91
CA ILE A 173 7.23 15.66 -38.66
C ILE A 173 8.04 14.38 -38.86
N GLU A 174 9.37 14.51 -38.89
CA GLU A 174 10.31 13.40 -38.94
C GLU A 174 10.60 12.86 -37.54
N ARG A 175 10.82 11.55 -37.44
CA ARG A 175 11.21 10.86 -36.20
C ARG A 175 12.55 10.13 -36.37
N PRO A 176 13.69 10.84 -36.34
CA PRO A 176 15.00 10.21 -36.41
C PRO A 176 15.14 9.16 -35.30
N SER A 177 15.52 7.94 -35.67
CA SER A 177 15.64 6.80 -34.73
C SER A 177 14.37 6.54 -33.91
N GLY A 178 13.19 6.86 -34.44
CA GLY A 178 11.89 6.65 -33.78
C GLY A 178 11.55 7.68 -32.68
N LYS A 179 12.41 8.67 -32.42
CA LYS A 179 12.18 9.67 -31.36
C LYS A 179 11.55 10.96 -31.91
N LYS A 180 10.67 11.58 -31.12
CA LYS A 180 10.09 12.90 -31.44
C LYS A 180 11.15 13.98 -31.31
N LEU A 181 11.30 14.83 -32.33
CA LEU A 181 12.06 16.09 -32.22
C LEU A 181 11.14 17.16 -31.64
N ILE A 182 11.44 17.63 -30.43
CA ILE A 182 10.59 18.59 -29.70
C ILE A 182 11.40 19.84 -29.39
N MET A 183 10.84 21.00 -29.68
CA MET A 183 11.40 22.28 -29.26
C MET A 183 10.34 23.13 -28.57
N ALA A 184 10.65 23.59 -27.37
CA ALA A 184 9.86 24.55 -26.62
C ALA A 184 10.81 25.63 -26.06
N GLU A 185 10.29 26.84 -25.89
CA GLU A 185 11.08 27.94 -25.35
C GLU A 185 11.18 27.84 -23.82
N ALA A 186 12.36 28.16 -23.30
CA ALA A 186 12.62 28.12 -21.87
C ALA A 186 11.87 29.26 -21.15
N ASP A 187 11.55 29.03 -19.86
CA ASP A 187 10.92 30.00 -18.96
C ASP A 187 9.59 30.60 -19.45
N CYS A 188 8.88 29.91 -20.36
CA CYS A 188 7.47 30.19 -20.64
C CYS A 188 6.59 29.71 -19.48
N GLU A 189 5.42 30.33 -19.32
CA GLU A 189 4.45 29.94 -18.31
C GLU A 189 3.91 28.53 -18.61
N PRO A 190 4.00 27.57 -17.66
CA PRO A 190 3.39 26.26 -17.84
C PRO A 190 1.88 26.40 -18.02
N SER A 191 1.36 25.86 -19.11
CA SER A 191 -0.08 25.88 -19.38
C SER A 191 -0.53 24.58 -20.05
N LEU A 192 -1.81 24.25 -19.91
CA LEU A 192 -2.42 23.14 -20.64
C LEU A 192 -2.69 23.54 -22.10
N PHE A 193 -2.45 22.63 -23.03
CA PHE A 193 -2.80 22.82 -24.43
C PHE A 193 -4.29 22.56 -24.63
N GLY A 194 -4.98 23.42 -25.41
CA GLY A 194 -6.37 23.23 -25.82
C GLY A 194 -7.37 24.22 -25.24
N TRP A 195 -6.97 25.09 -24.31
CA TRP A 195 -7.84 26.13 -23.76
C TRP A 195 -8.50 27.02 -24.82
N GLN A 196 -7.85 27.26 -25.96
CA GLN A 196 -8.43 28.00 -27.09
C GLN A 196 -9.64 27.33 -27.76
N ALA A 197 -9.78 26.02 -27.59
CA ALA A 197 -10.83 25.20 -28.18
C ALA A 197 -11.89 24.78 -27.14
N MET A 198 -11.64 25.04 -25.85
CA MET A 198 -12.48 24.63 -24.73
C MET A 198 -13.78 25.44 -24.67
N ASP A 199 -14.91 24.76 -24.51
CA ASP A 199 -16.19 25.43 -24.24
C ASP A 199 -16.15 26.10 -22.86
N ALA A 200 -16.50 27.38 -22.83
CA ALA A 200 -16.62 28.16 -21.60
C ALA A 200 -17.71 27.66 -20.65
N LYS A 201 -18.58 26.72 -21.06
CA LYS A 201 -19.57 26.04 -20.22
C LYS A 201 -19.20 24.61 -19.83
N ALA A 202 -18.08 24.07 -20.31
CA ALA A 202 -17.68 22.70 -19.99
C ALA A 202 -17.45 22.53 -18.46
N ARG A 203 -18.03 21.46 -17.92
CA ARG A 203 -17.94 21.05 -16.50
C ARG A 203 -17.26 19.69 -16.30
N ALA A 204 -16.90 19.01 -17.39
CA ALA A 204 -16.04 17.83 -17.34
C ALA A 204 -14.97 17.91 -18.42
N VAL A 205 -13.80 17.31 -18.18
CA VAL A 205 -12.66 17.39 -19.11
C VAL A 205 -11.81 16.12 -19.08
N VAL A 206 -11.25 15.77 -20.23
CA VAL A 206 -10.18 14.78 -20.33
C VAL A 206 -8.81 15.47 -20.27
N LEU A 207 -7.93 15.05 -19.36
CA LEU A 207 -6.51 15.38 -19.39
C LEU A 207 -5.74 14.25 -20.07
N CYS A 208 -5.10 14.58 -21.19
CA CYS A 208 -4.34 13.63 -22.00
C CYS A 208 -2.86 14.00 -22.09
N GLU A 209 -2.04 13.07 -22.57
CA GLU A 209 -0.59 13.24 -22.58
C GLU A 209 -0.11 14.24 -23.63
N GLY A 210 -0.57 14.13 -24.88
CA GLY A 210 -0.06 14.88 -26.01
C GLY A 210 -1.05 15.80 -26.72
N GLU A 211 -0.53 16.71 -27.52
CA GLU A 211 -1.33 17.72 -28.24
C GLU A 211 -2.23 17.06 -29.30
N ILE A 212 -1.75 16.00 -29.94
CA ILE A 212 -2.53 15.22 -30.92
C ILE A 212 -3.68 14.48 -30.22
N ASP A 213 -3.48 13.99 -28.99
CA ASP A 213 -4.51 13.32 -28.21
C ASP A 213 -5.63 14.28 -27.83
N CYS A 214 -5.26 15.49 -27.41
CA CYS A 214 -6.20 16.57 -27.11
C CYS A 214 -7.04 16.94 -28.34
N MET A 215 -6.40 17.08 -29.50
CA MET A 215 -7.12 17.33 -30.76
C MET A 215 -8.01 16.15 -31.16
N THR A 216 -7.56 14.91 -30.91
CA THR A 216 -8.34 13.69 -31.20
C THR A 216 -9.62 13.66 -30.37
N TYR A 217 -9.54 13.87 -29.05
CA TYR A 217 -10.72 13.96 -28.19
C TYR A 217 -11.65 15.10 -28.61
N SER A 218 -11.10 16.29 -28.89
CA SER A 218 -11.92 17.43 -29.31
C SER A 218 -12.62 17.19 -30.65
N GLN A 219 -12.00 16.47 -31.58
CA GLN A 219 -12.63 16.08 -32.85
C GLN A 219 -13.79 15.10 -32.64
N LEU A 220 -13.70 14.25 -31.61
CA LEU A 220 -14.77 13.34 -31.18
C LEU A 220 -15.79 14.02 -30.26
N GLY A 221 -15.83 15.36 -30.22
CA GLY A 221 -16.81 16.11 -29.42
C GLY A 221 -16.55 16.10 -27.91
N ILE A 222 -15.40 15.60 -27.46
CA ILE A 222 -15.05 15.48 -26.04
C ILE A 222 -14.12 16.63 -25.64
N SER A 223 -14.51 17.36 -24.60
CA SER A 223 -13.70 18.44 -24.03
C SER A 223 -12.40 17.88 -23.44
N ALA A 224 -11.26 18.33 -23.97
CA ALA A 224 -9.95 17.81 -23.58
C ALA A 224 -8.88 18.90 -23.49
N LEU A 225 -7.88 18.63 -22.64
CA LEU A 225 -6.66 19.41 -22.50
C LEU A 225 -5.46 18.46 -22.47
N SER A 226 -4.31 18.91 -22.94
CA SER A 226 -3.06 18.14 -22.87
C SER A 226 -2.05 18.75 -21.89
N VAL A 227 -1.38 17.87 -21.14
CA VAL A 227 -0.33 18.27 -20.19
C VAL A 227 0.94 18.76 -20.93
N PRO A 228 1.59 19.85 -20.49
CA PRO A 228 2.68 20.47 -21.27
C PRO A 228 3.95 19.62 -21.38
N PHE A 229 4.23 18.78 -20.39
CA PHE A 229 5.53 18.08 -20.21
C PHE A 229 5.45 16.55 -20.25
N GLY A 230 4.32 16.00 -20.71
CA GLY A 230 4.08 14.56 -20.91
C GLY A 230 3.99 13.71 -19.63
N GLY A 231 4.01 12.38 -19.79
CA GLY A 231 4.01 11.39 -18.72
C GLY A 231 5.35 11.34 -17.98
N GLY A 232 5.32 11.58 -16.67
CA GLY A 232 6.47 11.42 -15.78
C GLY A 232 6.30 12.14 -14.45
N LYS A 233 7.24 11.93 -13.53
CA LYS A 233 7.07 12.30 -12.12
C LYS A 233 7.59 13.69 -11.76
N GLY A 234 7.08 14.22 -10.65
CA GLY A 234 7.67 15.34 -9.91
C GLY A 234 7.64 16.65 -10.68
N ALA A 235 8.82 17.19 -11.05
CA ALA A 235 8.94 18.50 -11.70
C ALA A 235 8.09 18.61 -12.98
N LYS A 236 7.84 17.49 -13.68
CA LYS A 236 6.97 17.45 -14.85
C LYS A 236 5.51 17.79 -14.56
N GLN A 237 5.03 17.59 -13.32
CA GLN A 237 3.65 17.91 -12.92
C GLN A 237 3.53 19.27 -12.24
N GLN A 238 4.60 20.08 -12.17
CA GLN A 238 4.56 21.43 -11.58
C GLN A 238 3.62 22.39 -12.32
N TRP A 239 3.24 22.08 -13.56
CA TRP A 239 2.21 22.85 -14.27
C TRP A 239 0.89 22.97 -13.50
N ILE A 240 0.58 22.00 -12.63
CA ILE A 240 -0.62 22.02 -11.78
C ILE A 240 -0.65 23.30 -10.93
N GLU A 241 0.50 23.79 -10.43
CA GLU A 241 0.55 25.01 -9.61
C GLU A 241 0.07 26.27 -10.35
N TYR A 242 0.08 26.23 -11.69
CA TYR A 242 -0.30 27.34 -12.57
C TYR A 242 -1.65 27.13 -13.26
N GLU A 243 -2.22 25.92 -13.17
CA GLU A 243 -3.45 25.51 -13.85
C GLU A 243 -4.54 25.02 -12.91
N TYR A 244 -4.22 24.74 -11.63
CA TYR A 244 -5.15 24.22 -10.62
C TYR A 244 -6.44 25.04 -10.58
N HIS A 245 -6.31 26.37 -10.44
CA HIS A 245 -7.43 27.30 -10.43
C HIS A 245 -8.27 27.30 -11.72
N ASN A 246 -7.64 27.09 -12.88
CA ASN A 246 -8.38 26.98 -14.13
C ASN A 246 -9.14 25.66 -14.21
N LEU A 247 -8.61 24.61 -13.60
CA LEU A 247 -9.22 23.29 -13.56
C LEU A 247 -10.38 23.22 -12.55
N ASP A 248 -10.47 24.11 -11.55
CA ASP A 248 -11.57 24.13 -10.57
C ASP A 248 -12.96 24.19 -11.20
N ARG A 249 -13.08 24.70 -12.42
CA ARG A 249 -14.34 24.72 -13.19
C ARG A 249 -14.91 23.34 -13.53
N PHE A 250 -14.15 22.25 -13.39
CA PHE A 250 -14.57 20.91 -13.79
C PHE A 250 -15.01 20.09 -12.57
N ASP A 251 -16.23 19.56 -12.58
CA ASP A 251 -16.71 18.62 -11.56
C ASP A 251 -16.05 17.24 -11.72
N GLU A 252 -15.68 16.88 -12.94
CA GLU A 252 -15.09 15.57 -13.28
C GLU A 252 -13.89 15.73 -14.21
N ILE A 253 -12.81 15.02 -13.90
CA ILE A 253 -11.58 14.98 -14.68
C ILE A 253 -11.25 13.52 -15.03
N TRP A 254 -11.28 13.19 -16.31
CA TRP A 254 -10.78 11.91 -16.80
C TRP A 254 -9.29 12.03 -17.12
N LEU A 255 -8.47 11.16 -16.53
CA LEU A 255 -7.04 11.08 -16.80
C LEU A 255 -6.80 9.98 -17.84
N SER A 256 -6.46 10.39 -19.06
CA SER A 256 -6.16 9.50 -20.18
C SER A 256 -4.75 9.77 -20.72
N LEU A 257 -3.76 9.38 -19.92
CA LEU A 257 -2.35 9.42 -20.31
C LEU A 257 -1.97 8.15 -21.10
N ASP A 258 -0.73 8.08 -21.60
CA ASP A 258 -0.23 6.90 -22.30
C ASP A 258 -0.45 5.63 -21.45
N ASN A 259 -0.94 4.54 -22.07
CA ASN A 259 -1.24 3.28 -21.38
C ASN A 259 0.04 2.45 -21.10
N ASP A 260 1.02 3.07 -20.44
CA ASP A 260 2.25 2.47 -19.97
C ASP A 260 2.49 2.75 -18.47
N GLU A 261 3.56 2.21 -17.91
CA GLU A 261 3.87 2.37 -16.47
C GLU A 261 4.09 3.84 -16.09
N VAL A 262 4.74 4.62 -16.97
CA VAL A 262 5.06 6.03 -16.73
C VAL A 262 3.79 6.89 -16.76
N GLY A 263 2.90 6.62 -17.72
CA GLY A 263 1.60 7.28 -17.83
C GLY A 263 0.69 6.97 -16.64
N ARG A 264 0.61 5.70 -16.20
CA ARG A 264 -0.18 5.31 -15.01
C ARG A 264 0.31 5.99 -13.73
N GLU A 265 1.62 6.05 -13.53
CA GLU A 265 2.20 6.73 -12.36
C GLU A 265 1.95 8.25 -12.39
N ALA A 266 2.05 8.87 -13.57
CA ALA A 266 1.74 10.28 -13.74
C ALA A 266 0.26 10.57 -13.49
N ALA A 267 -0.64 9.70 -13.95
CA ALA A 267 -2.08 9.84 -13.68
C ALA A 267 -2.39 9.76 -12.18
N LYS A 268 -1.77 8.82 -11.44
CA LYS A 268 -1.89 8.74 -9.98
C LYS A 268 -1.39 10.02 -9.29
N GLU A 269 -0.24 10.58 -9.72
CA GLU A 269 0.29 11.82 -9.16
C GLU A 269 -0.63 13.02 -9.44
N ILE A 270 -1.14 13.14 -10.67
CA ILE A 270 -2.08 14.21 -11.05
C ILE A 270 -3.38 14.09 -10.25
N ALA A 271 -3.96 12.90 -10.16
CA ALA A 271 -5.19 12.66 -9.40
C ALA A 271 -5.05 13.08 -7.94
N ARG A 272 -3.95 12.69 -7.29
CA ARG A 272 -3.65 13.08 -5.91
C ARG A 272 -3.59 14.59 -5.72
N ARG A 273 -3.03 15.31 -6.70
CA ARG A 273 -2.84 16.78 -6.62
C ARG A 273 -4.08 17.57 -7.01
N LEU A 274 -4.93 17.05 -7.89
CA LEU A 274 -6.18 17.71 -8.33
C LEU A 274 -7.39 17.31 -7.48
N GLY A 275 -7.26 16.24 -6.69
CA GLY A 275 -8.33 15.64 -5.88
C GLY A 275 -8.81 14.33 -6.49
N GLU A 276 -8.52 13.21 -5.83
CA GLU A 276 -8.86 11.86 -6.30
C GLU A 276 -10.37 11.66 -6.46
N HIS A 277 -11.17 12.30 -5.59
CA HIS A 277 -12.64 12.23 -5.62
C HIS A 277 -13.29 12.72 -6.93
N ARG A 278 -12.60 13.55 -7.69
CA ARG A 278 -13.07 14.11 -8.98
C ARG A 278 -12.27 13.58 -10.18
N CYS A 279 -11.32 12.68 -9.96
CA CYS A 279 -10.48 12.11 -11.01
C CYS A 279 -10.85 10.65 -11.30
N ARG A 280 -10.86 10.26 -12.58
CA ARG A 280 -11.02 8.87 -13.01
C ARG A 280 -9.92 8.46 -13.99
N LEU A 281 -9.37 7.27 -13.82
CA LEU A 281 -8.37 6.70 -14.72
C LEU A 281 -9.07 6.05 -15.92
N VAL A 282 -8.77 6.53 -17.12
CA VAL A 282 -9.30 5.97 -18.37
C VAL A 282 -8.38 4.86 -18.86
N GLU A 283 -8.95 3.68 -19.11
CA GLU A 283 -8.26 2.57 -19.76
C GLU A 283 -8.66 2.52 -21.24
N LEU A 284 -7.69 2.74 -22.13
CA LEU A 284 -7.87 2.66 -23.57
C LEU A 284 -7.36 1.31 -24.12
N PRO A 285 -7.94 0.80 -25.23
CA PRO A 285 -7.50 -0.45 -25.84
C PRO A 285 -6.13 -0.36 -26.55
N HIS A 286 -5.69 0.84 -26.90
CA HIS A 286 -4.37 1.12 -27.50
C HIS A 286 -3.55 2.04 -26.60
N LYS A 287 -2.34 2.40 -27.05
CA LYS A 287 -1.40 3.20 -26.27
C LYS A 287 -1.98 4.57 -25.89
N ASP A 288 -2.56 5.26 -26.86
CA ASP A 288 -3.16 6.58 -26.71
C ASP A 288 -4.46 6.68 -27.54
N ILE A 289 -5.22 7.76 -27.36
CA ILE A 289 -6.50 7.94 -28.06
C ILE A 289 -6.31 8.11 -29.57
N ASN A 290 -5.18 8.65 -30.02
CA ASN A 290 -4.93 8.82 -31.45
C ASN A 290 -4.71 7.47 -32.14
N GLU A 291 -3.99 6.55 -31.51
CA GLU A 291 -3.88 5.17 -31.98
C GLU A 291 -5.26 4.48 -32.00
N CYS A 292 -6.12 4.74 -31.00
CA CYS A 292 -7.50 4.24 -31.01
C CYS A 292 -8.30 4.77 -32.20
N LEU A 293 -8.24 6.08 -32.48
CA LEU A 293 -8.89 6.68 -33.65
C LEU A 293 -8.38 6.05 -34.95
N MET A 294 -7.06 5.90 -35.08
CA MET A 294 -6.43 5.30 -36.27
C MET A 294 -6.76 3.81 -36.42
N ALA A 295 -7.11 3.12 -35.34
CA ALA A 295 -7.62 1.75 -35.33
C ALA A 295 -9.14 1.66 -35.64
N GLY A 296 -9.82 2.78 -35.84
CA GLY A 296 -11.23 2.84 -36.22
C GLY A 296 -12.22 2.90 -35.05
N MET A 297 -11.76 3.23 -33.84
CA MET A 297 -12.62 3.42 -32.68
C MET A 297 -13.61 4.57 -32.90
N SER A 298 -14.89 4.33 -32.64
CA SER A 298 -15.96 5.33 -32.80
C SER A 298 -16.07 6.25 -31.57
N GLU A 299 -16.85 7.33 -31.68
CA GLU A 299 -17.15 8.20 -30.55
C GLU A 299 -17.85 7.45 -29.40
N ASP A 300 -18.80 6.56 -29.73
CA ASP A 300 -19.54 5.77 -28.74
C ASP A 300 -18.61 4.83 -27.94
N ASP A 301 -17.63 4.22 -28.62
CA ASP A 301 -16.64 3.35 -27.96
C ASP A 301 -15.80 4.17 -26.95
N VAL A 302 -15.44 5.40 -27.30
CA VAL A 302 -14.66 6.28 -26.42
C VAL A 302 -15.49 6.70 -25.21
N TRP A 303 -16.77 7.05 -25.41
CA TRP A 303 -17.69 7.32 -24.29
C TRP A 303 -17.88 6.11 -23.38
N GLN A 304 -17.90 4.89 -23.93
CA GLN A 304 -17.93 3.67 -23.12
C GLN A 304 -16.70 3.55 -22.23
N CYS A 305 -15.49 3.77 -22.77
CA CYS A 305 -14.25 3.79 -21.99
C CYS A 305 -14.28 4.84 -20.86
N LEU A 306 -14.77 6.06 -21.15
CA LEU A 306 -14.91 7.12 -20.15
C LEU A 306 -15.95 6.76 -19.06
N GLY A 307 -17.04 6.10 -19.44
CA GLY A 307 -18.09 5.65 -18.52
C GLY A 307 -17.65 4.52 -17.59
N THR A 308 -16.70 3.68 -18.02
CA THR A 308 -16.08 2.62 -17.19
C THR A 308 -14.79 3.03 -16.51
N ALA A 309 -14.38 4.30 -16.64
CA ALA A 309 -13.14 4.80 -16.04
C ALA A 309 -13.15 4.61 -14.52
N LYS A 310 -12.07 4.06 -13.98
CA LYS A 310 -11.97 3.65 -12.57
C LYS A 310 -11.64 4.83 -11.69
N PHE A 311 -12.14 4.81 -10.45
CA PHE A 311 -11.66 5.74 -9.42
C PHE A 311 -10.25 5.35 -8.98
N PHE A 312 -9.55 6.30 -8.37
CA PHE A 312 -8.29 6.05 -7.70
C PHE A 312 -8.58 5.54 -6.27
N ASP A 313 -8.99 4.28 -6.16
CA ASP A 313 -9.19 3.66 -4.85
C ASP A 313 -7.84 3.40 -4.15
N PRO A 314 -7.77 3.48 -2.81
CA PRO A 314 -6.56 3.12 -2.05
C PRO A 314 -6.18 1.65 -2.27
N ASP A 315 -4.88 1.33 -2.23
CA ASP A 315 -4.39 -0.04 -2.43
C ASP A 315 -4.91 -1.01 -1.35
N GLU A 316 -5.29 -0.50 -0.17
CA GLU A 316 -5.87 -1.26 0.94
C GLU A 316 -7.36 -1.62 0.74
N LEU A 317 -8.00 -1.04 -0.27
CA LEU A 317 -9.41 -1.25 -0.57
C LEU A 317 -9.56 -2.06 -1.87
N CYS A 318 -9.99 -3.32 -1.73
CA CYS A 318 -10.40 -4.15 -2.86
C CYS A 318 -11.87 -4.56 -2.73
N SER A 319 -12.49 -4.95 -3.84
CA SER A 319 -13.83 -5.53 -3.80
C SER A 319 -13.75 -6.99 -3.37
N ALA A 320 -14.81 -7.49 -2.72
CA ALA A 320 -14.89 -8.91 -2.37
C ALA A 320 -14.81 -9.83 -3.62
N GLY A 321 -15.19 -9.33 -4.80
CA GLY A 321 -15.05 -10.06 -6.06
C GLY A 321 -13.60 -10.29 -6.47
N ASP A 322 -12.69 -9.38 -6.11
CA ASP A 322 -11.26 -9.49 -6.42
C ASP A 322 -10.59 -10.63 -5.64
N LEU A 323 -11.16 -11.01 -4.48
CA LEU A 323 -10.68 -12.07 -3.59
C LEU A 323 -11.38 -13.42 -3.81
N LEU A 324 -12.14 -13.59 -4.90
CA LEU A 324 -12.92 -14.81 -5.14
C LEU A 324 -12.04 -16.07 -5.18
N GLN A 325 -10.89 -16.01 -5.87
CA GLN A 325 -9.99 -17.15 -5.97
C GLN A 325 -9.39 -17.52 -4.61
N GLU A 326 -8.92 -16.52 -3.85
CA GLU A 326 -8.42 -16.73 -2.48
C GLU A 326 -9.48 -17.34 -1.56
N THR A 327 -10.73 -16.92 -1.73
CA THR A 327 -11.86 -17.48 -0.99
C THR A 327 -12.10 -18.95 -1.34
N ILE A 328 -12.09 -19.31 -2.64
CA ILE A 328 -12.20 -20.70 -3.09
C ILE A 328 -11.06 -21.54 -2.52
N ASP A 329 -9.83 -21.03 -2.63
CA ASP A 329 -8.63 -21.72 -2.16
C ASP A 329 -8.69 -22.00 -0.66
N ALA A 330 -9.24 -21.07 0.13
CA ALA A 330 -9.42 -21.24 1.57
C ALA A 330 -10.40 -22.38 1.96
N PHE A 331 -11.35 -22.73 1.09
CA PHE A 331 -12.28 -23.86 1.33
C PHE A 331 -11.77 -25.17 0.74
N GLU A 332 -11.09 -25.14 -0.41
CA GLU A 332 -10.68 -26.34 -1.13
C GLU A 332 -9.33 -26.90 -0.67
N HIS A 333 -8.40 -26.05 -0.25
CA HIS A 333 -7.08 -26.48 0.18
C HIS A 333 -7.05 -26.74 1.68
N ARG A 334 -6.62 -27.95 2.06
CA ARG A 334 -6.37 -28.27 3.47
C ARG A 334 -5.17 -27.43 3.92
N ASP A 335 -5.37 -26.63 4.95
CA ASP A 335 -4.30 -25.86 5.59
C ASP A 335 -3.18 -26.79 6.08
N VAL A 336 -2.03 -26.70 5.42
CA VAL A 336 -0.81 -27.46 5.73
C VAL A 336 0.15 -26.71 6.65
N GLY A 337 -0.13 -25.43 6.96
CA GLY A 337 0.78 -24.55 7.67
C GLY A 337 2.11 -24.31 6.95
N LEU A 338 2.96 -23.50 7.58
CA LEU A 338 4.37 -23.34 7.21
C LEU A 338 5.19 -24.56 7.64
N PHE A 339 4.89 -25.10 8.83
CA PHE A 339 5.43 -26.36 9.35
C PHE A 339 4.56 -26.89 10.50
N THR A 340 4.75 -28.16 10.82
CA THR A 340 4.07 -28.84 11.94
C THR A 340 4.95 -28.85 13.19
N SER A 341 4.36 -29.09 14.36
CA SER A 341 5.12 -29.16 15.61
C SER A 341 5.83 -30.51 15.79
N PRO A 342 6.84 -30.60 16.67
CA PRO A 342 7.47 -31.87 17.04
C PRO A 342 6.51 -32.89 17.69
N TRP A 343 5.34 -32.45 18.15
CA TRP A 343 4.37 -33.27 18.87
C TRP A 343 3.20 -33.65 17.95
N ALA A 344 3.22 -34.88 17.46
CA ALA A 344 2.23 -35.37 16.50
C ALA A 344 0.77 -35.22 16.97
N SER A 345 0.49 -35.34 18.27
CA SER A 345 -0.87 -35.13 18.80
C SER A 345 -1.40 -33.71 18.59
N LEU A 346 -0.50 -32.72 18.54
CA LEU A 346 -0.85 -31.32 18.33
C LEU A 346 -1.17 -31.02 16.86
N ASN A 347 -0.51 -31.71 15.94
CA ASN A 347 -0.50 -31.39 14.51
C ASN A 347 -1.85 -31.57 13.81
N SER A 348 -2.79 -32.29 14.44
CA SER A 348 -4.17 -32.38 13.96
C SER A 348 -4.97 -31.10 14.18
N ASN A 349 -4.68 -30.37 15.27
CA ASN A 349 -5.43 -29.21 15.72
C ASN A 349 -4.67 -27.88 15.56
N PHE A 350 -3.35 -27.94 15.45
CA PHE A 350 -2.47 -26.77 15.41
C PHE A 350 -1.33 -26.97 14.43
N LYS A 351 -1.00 -25.92 13.68
CA LYS A 351 0.17 -25.82 12.80
C LYS A 351 0.73 -24.41 12.93
N PHE A 352 2.03 -24.24 12.70
CA PHE A 352 2.62 -22.91 12.63
C PHE A 352 2.41 -22.36 11.22
N ARG A 353 1.78 -21.19 11.06
CA ARG A 353 1.49 -20.60 9.74
C ARG A 353 2.32 -19.36 9.44
N ALA A 354 2.52 -19.08 8.16
CA ALA A 354 3.07 -17.78 7.76
C ALA A 354 2.06 -16.67 8.12
N GLY A 355 2.54 -15.49 8.49
CA GLY A 355 1.66 -14.42 8.94
C GLY A 355 1.06 -14.66 10.33
N GLU A 356 1.68 -15.49 11.18
CA GLU A 356 1.28 -15.66 12.59
C GLU A 356 2.39 -15.29 13.59
N LEU A 357 1.98 -14.81 14.76
CA LEU A 357 2.82 -14.60 15.93
C LEU A 357 2.42 -15.58 17.05
N THR A 358 3.36 -16.41 17.49
CA THR A 358 3.19 -17.30 18.65
C THR A 358 3.97 -16.80 19.85
N LEU A 359 3.26 -16.48 20.94
CA LEU A 359 3.88 -16.18 22.23
C LEU A 359 4.21 -17.48 22.97
N VAL A 360 5.42 -17.60 23.51
CA VAL A 360 5.84 -18.74 24.34
C VAL A 360 6.15 -18.26 25.76
N ASN A 361 5.29 -18.65 26.69
CA ASN A 361 5.39 -18.29 28.10
C ASN A 361 5.81 -19.47 29.00
N GLY A 362 6.11 -19.19 30.26
CA GLY A 362 6.40 -20.19 31.27
C GLY A 362 7.26 -19.64 32.39
N VAL A 363 7.24 -20.35 33.52
CA VAL A 363 8.06 -20.03 34.71
C VAL A 363 9.55 -20.05 34.35
N ASN A 364 10.36 -19.27 35.06
CA ASN A 364 11.80 -19.24 34.84
C ASN A 364 12.42 -20.63 35.10
N GLY A 365 13.33 -21.09 34.24
CA GLY A 365 13.95 -22.41 34.36
C GLY A 365 13.08 -23.61 33.94
N HIS A 366 11.85 -23.41 33.46
CA HIS A 366 10.95 -24.50 33.04
C HIS A 366 11.14 -24.93 31.57
N GLY A 367 12.17 -24.42 30.88
CA GLY A 367 12.57 -24.94 29.57
C GLY A 367 12.06 -24.19 28.34
N LYS A 368 11.62 -22.93 28.46
CA LYS A 368 11.17 -22.10 27.32
C LYS A 368 12.17 -22.07 26.14
N THR A 369 13.43 -21.76 26.43
CA THR A 369 14.49 -21.73 25.42
C THR A 369 14.73 -23.10 24.78
N GLU A 370 14.62 -24.18 25.56
CA GLU A 370 14.74 -25.54 25.01
C GLU A 370 13.53 -25.88 24.14
N LEU A 371 12.32 -25.42 24.51
CA LEU A 371 11.09 -25.64 23.74
C LEU A 371 11.18 -24.96 22.37
N VAL A 372 11.50 -23.66 22.33
CA VAL A 372 11.64 -22.92 21.07
C VAL A 372 12.80 -23.43 20.22
N GLY A 373 13.88 -23.89 20.86
CA GLY A 373 14.98 -24.56 20.16
C GLY A 373 14.53 -25.85 19.49
N HIS A 374 13.75 -26.69 20.19
CA HIS A 374 13.24 -27.94 19.64
C HIS A 374 12.29 -27.68 18.47
N ILE A 375 11.40 -26.70 18.59
CA ILE A 375 10.51 -26.25 17.49
C ILE A 375 11.34 -25.77 16.30
N ALA A 376 12.39 -24.97 16.53
CA ALA A 376 13.24 -24.46 15.46
C ALA A 376 14.01 -25.58 14.72
N VAL A 377 14.54 -26.58 15.44
CA VAL A 377 15.23 -27.72 14.82
C VAL A 377 14.29 -28.55 13.95
N ASP A 378 13.09 -28.83 14.47
CA ASP A 378 12.06 -29.55 13.73
C ASP A 378 11.60 -28.78 12.48
N ALA A 379 11.39 -27.47 12.58
CA ALA A 379 11.07 -26.61 11.44
C ALA A 379 12.15 -26.68 10.35
N MET A 380 13.43 -26.62 10.73
CA MET A 380 14.56 -26.75 9.80
C MET A 380 14.58 -28.11 9.09
N SER A 381 14.17 -29.18 9.77
CA SER A 381 14.07 -30.51 9.15
C SER A 381 12.94 -30.61 8.12
N GLN A 382 11.88 -29.80 8.29
CA GLN A 382 10.77 -29.65 7.35
C GLN A 382 11.06 -28.64 6.23
N GLY A 383 12.29 -28.11 6.14
CA GLY A 383 12.73 -27.20 5.08
C GLY A 383 12.55 -25.72 5.39
N VAL A 384 12.09 -25.35 6.59
CA VAL A 384 11.92 -23.95 7.00
C VAL A 384 13.25 -23.32 7.37
N ARG A 385 13.54 -22.14 6.81
CA ARG A 385 14.72 -21.35 7.19
C ARG A 385 14.43 -20.51 8.42
N VAL A 386 15.33 -20.55 9.39
CA VAL A 386 15.13 -19.99 10.74
C VAL A 386 16.15 -18.91 11.05
N CYS A 387 15.71 -17.81 11.70
CA CYS A 387 16.59 -16.83 12.34
C CYS A 387 16.31 -16.78 13.85
N ILE A 388 17.36 -16.90 14.67
CA ILE A 388 17.22 -16.83 16.14
C ILE A 388 17.95 -15.62 16.71
N ALA A 389 17.20 -14.77 17.39
CA ALA A 389 17.69 -13.73 18.28
C ALA A 389 17.53 -14.16 19.74
N SER A 390 18.54 -14.89 20.24
CA SER A 390 18.50 -15.49 21.58
C SER A 390 18.91 -14.55 22.71
N LEU A 391 19.39 -13.33 22.42
CA LEU A 391 19.71 -12.14 23.25
C LEU A 391 20.24 -12.32 24.70
N GLU A 392 19.74 -13.27 25.47
CA GLU A 392 20.25 -13.83 26.71
C GLU A 392 21.43 -14.78 26.55
N LEU A 393 21.38 -15.74 25.61
CA LEU A 393 22.45 -16.73 25.43
C LEU A 393 23.49 -16.26 24.40
N LYS A 394 24.76 -16.51 24.73
CA LYS A 394 25.84 -16.36 23.73
C LYS A 394 25.57 -17.31 22.55
N PRO A 395 25.71 -16.87 21.28
CA PRO A 395 25.45 -17.68 20.10
C PRO A 395 26.07 -19.08 20.13
N GLY A 396 27.33 -19.22 20.56
CA GLY A 396 27.97 -20.54 20.66
C GLY A 396 27.32 -21.49 21.69
N LYS A 397 26.79 -20.97 22.81
CA LYS A 397 26.05 -21.79 23.79
C LYS A 397 24.68 -22.19 23.28
N MET A 398 24.01 -21.29 22.56
CA MET A 398 22.74 -21.58 21.90
C MET A 398 22.93 -22.68 20.85
N LEU A 399 23.93 -22.53 19.96
CA LEU A 399 24.26 -23.55 18.96
C LEU A 399 24.61 -24.88 19.61
N ALA A 400 25.36 -24.90 20.73
CA ALA A 400 25.63 -26.13 21.45
C ALA A 400 24.35 -26.83 21.94
N ARG A 401 23.32 -26.10 22.38
CA ARG A 401 22.01 -26.69 22.75
C ARG A 401 21.28 -27.24 21.54
N LEU A 402 21.21 -26.47 20.45
CA LEU A 402 20.59 -26.91 19.20
C LEU A 402 21.28 -28.14 18.63
N THR A 403 22.62 -28.22 18.70
CA THR A 403 23.37 -29.41 18.31
C THR A 403 22.90 -30.62 19.11
N ARG A 404 22.79 -30.52 20.44
CA ARG A 404 22.29 -31.63 21.27
C ARG A 404 20.88 -32.06 20.89
N GLN A 405 20.00 -31.10 20.58
CA GLN A 405 18.64 -31.36 20.09
C GLN A 405 18.63 -31.97 18.69
N THR A 406 19.61 -31.66 17.84
CA THR A 406 19.67 -32.16 16.46
C THR A 406 20.16 -33.61 16.41
N ILE A 407 21.18 -33.96 17.21
CA ILE A 407 21.86 -35.28 17.11
C ILE A 407 21.71 -36.17 18.35
N CYS A 408 20.89 -35.76 19.32
CA CYS A 408 20.55 -36.57 20.51
C CYS A 408 21.77 -37.03 21.34
N ARG A 409 22.85 -36.24 21.38
CA ARG A 409 24.08 -36.53 22.13
C ARG A 409 24.28 -35.55 23.28
N LYS A 410 24.58 -36.05 24.47
CA LYS A 410 24.89 -35.21 25.64
C LYS A 410 26.21 -34.45 25.47
N SER A 411 27.19 -35.09 24.86
CA SER A 411 28.54 -34.56 24.65
C SER A 411 29.02 -35.00 23.26
N PRO A 412 28.66 -34.24 22.21
CA PRO A 412 29.02 -34.62 20.85
C PRO A 412 30.51 -34.47 20.58
N GLU A 413 31.05 -35.34 19.74
CA GLU A 413 32.42 -35.28 19.29
C GLU A 413 32.64 -34.12 18.30
N ARG A 414 33.89 -33.72 18.10
CA ARG A 414 34.23 -32.61 17.21
C ARG A 414 33.71 -32.82 15.79
N ALA A 415 33.78 -34.04 15.27
CA ALA A 415 33.29 -34.36 13.92
C ALA A 415 31.77 -34.16 13.83
N GLU A 416 31.01 -34.66 14.80
CA GLU A 416 29.55 -34.51 14.86
C GLU A 416 29.14 -33.03 14.96
N ILE A 417 29.88 -32.22 15.73
CA ILE A 417 29.64 -30.76 15.82
C ILE A 417 29.85 -30.09 14.46
N VAL A 418 30.91 -30.44 13.74
CA VAL A 418 31.19 -29.87 12.41
C VAL A 418 30.10 -30.25 11.41
N MET A 419 29.71 -31.53 11.35
CA MET A 419 28.63 -32.01 10.48
C MET A 419 27.29 -31.33 10.80
N THR A 420 26.98 -31.18 12.08
CA THR A 420 25.75 -30.49 12.50
C THR A 420 25.79 -29.01 12.13
N ASN A 421 26.94 -28.36 12.23
CA ASN A 421 27.10 -26.96 11.84
C ASN A 421 27.00 -26.77 10.31
N GLU A 422 27.47 -27.73 9.52
CA GLU A 422 27.23 -27.75 8.07
C GLU A 422 25.73 -27.87 7.77
N TRP A 423 25.01 -28.74 8.46
CA TRP A 423 23.55 -28.85 8.34
C TRP A 423 22.81 -27.55 8.71
N PHE A 424 23.33 -26.78 9.68
CA PHE A 424 22.79 -25.45 10.01
C PHE A 424 23.08 -24.38 8.95
N SER A 425 24.12 -24.52 8.11
CA SER A 425 24.69 -23.39 7.36
C SER A 425 23.76 -22.78 6.29
N ASP A 426 22.81 -23.55 5.78
CA ASP A 426 21.77 -23.13 4.82
C ASP A 426 20.36 -23.07 5.44
N ARG A 427 20.24 -23.37 6.74
CA ARG A 427 18.96 -23.47 7.46
C ARG A 427 18.81 -22.48 8.62
N LEU A 428 19.91 -22.10 9.27
CA LEU A 428 19.91 -21.30 10.49
C LEU A 428 20.77 -20.05 10.38
N TRP A 429 20.15 -18.90 10.69
CA TRP A 429 20.84 -17.63 10.90
C TRP A 429 20.73 -17.21 12.36
N VAL A 430 21.78 -16.57 12.87
CA VAL A 430 21.85 -16.17 14.28
C VAL A 430 22.11 -14.68 14.40
N PHE A 431 21.28 -14.00 15.18
CA PHE A 431 21.49 -12.60 15.52
C PHE A 431 22.64 -12.49 16.54
N LYS A 432 23.81 -12.06 16.07
CA LYS A 432 25.06 -12.04 16.85
C LYS A 432 25.16 -10.79 17.75
N LEU A 433 24.18 -10.58 18.62
CA LEU A 433 24.25 -9.62 19.71
C LEU A 433 23.89 -10.31 21.03
N THR A 434 24.64 -10.00 22.09
CA THR A 434 24.34 -10.47 23.45
C THR A 434 24.09 -9.27 24.35
N GLY A 435 22.95 -9.25 25.04
CA GLY A 435 22.47 -8.10 25.80
C GLY A 435 21.24 -7.47 25.16
N THR A 436 21.02 -6.19 25.43
CA THR A 436 19.82 -5.47 25.00
C THR A 436 19.94 -5.02 23.54
N ALA A 437 19.04 -5.48 22.68
CA ALA A 437 18.88 -4.99 21.31
C ALA A 437 17.78 -3.93 21.27
N LYS A 438 17.95 -2.82 20.53
CA LYS A 438 16.82 -1.93 20.23
C LYS A 438 15.88 -2.64 19.26
N SER A 439 14.60 -2.75 19.62
CA SER A 439 13.53 -3.39 18.84
C SER A 439 13.55 -3.03 17.35
N GLY A 440 13.62 -1.74 17.00
CA GLY A 440 13.62 -1.30 15.60
C GLY A 440 14.79 -1.87 14.79
N ARG A 441 16.01 -1.89 15.35
CA ARG A 441 17.19 -2.44 14.66
C ARG A 441 17.10 -3.96 14.49
N LEU A 442 16.47 -4.66 15.43
CA LEU A 442 16.22 -6.10 15.33
C LEU A 442 15.33 -6.39 14.11
N LEU A 443 14.23 -5.66 13.99
CA LEU A 443 13.26 -5.83 12.89
C LEU A 443 13.84 -5.44 11.53
N GLU A 444 14.65 -4.39 11.43
CA GLU A 444 15.39 -4.06 10.20
C GLU A 444 16.26 -5.23 9.72
N ILE A 445 16.96 -5.89 10.65
CA ILE A 445 17.82 -7.03 10.34
C ILE A 445 16.97 -8.25 9.96
N PHE A 446 15.83 -8.46 10.61
CA PHE A 446 14.89 -9.52 10.24
C PHE A 446 14.30 -9.28 8.85
N ALA A 447 13.90 -8.06 8.51
CA ALA A 447 13.41 -7.69 7.18
C ALA A 447 14.48 -7.89 6.09
N TYR A 448 15.74 -7.57 6.40
CA TYR A 448 16.86 -7.90 5.51
C TYR A 448 17.03 -9.41 5.36
N ALA A 449 17.00 -10.16 6.45
CA ALA A 449 17.21 -11.61 6.42
C ALA A 449 16.09 -12.35 5.68
N ARG A 450 14.83 -11.91 5.85
CA ARG A 450 13.68 -12.36 5.05
C ARG A 450 13.94 -12.14 3.56
N ARG A 451 14.24 -10.90 3.15
CA ARG A 451 14.42 -10.54 1.74
C ARG A 451 15.64 -11.22 1.09
N ARG A 452 16.75 -11.35 1.84
CA ARG A 452 18.03 -11.83 1.29
C ARG A 452 18.14 -13.35 1.31
N TYR A 453 17.72 -13.99 2.40
CA TYR A 453 17.94 -15.41 2.65
C TYR A 453 16.64 -16.22 2.64
N GLY A 454 15.47 -15.57 2.49
CA GLY A 454 14.18 -16.26 2.47
C GLY A 454 13.87 -16.92 3.80
N ILE A 455 14.18 -16.27 4.93
CA ILE A 455 13.87 -16.81 6.26
C ILE A 455 12.36 -16.72 6.50
N ASP A 456 11.74 -17.82 6.94
CA ASP A 456 10.29 -17.89 7.16
C ASP A 456 9.92 -17.99 8.65
N LEU A 457 10.86 -18.39 9.52
CA LEU A 457 10.65 -18.46 10.98
C LEU A 457 11.66 -17.56 11.73
N PHE A 458 11.15 -16.63 12.53
CA PHE A 458 11.95 -15.78 13.40
C PHE A 458 11.69 -16.11 14.87
N VAL A 459 12.74 -16.23 15.68
CA VAL A 459 12.65 -16.49 17.12
C VAL A 459 13.29 -15.34 17.90
N ILE A 460 12.56 -14.79 18.86
CA ILE A 460 13.03 -13.77 19.78
C ILE A 460 12.96 -14.33 21.19
N ASP A 461 14.12 -14.66 21.77
CA ASP A 461 14.26 -15.12 23.15
C ASP A 461 15.13 -14.12 23.92
N ASN A 462 14.61 -13.22 24.72
CA ASN A 462 13.21 -12.97 25.03
C ASN A 462 12.86 -11.49 24.91
N LEU A 463 11.57 -11.18 25.06
CA LEU A 463 11.01 -9.83 25.03
C LEU A 463 11.78 -8.83 25.92
N ALA A 464 12.17 -9.22 27.13
CA ALA A 464 12.83 -8.35 28.10
C ALA A 464 14.23 -7.88 27.64
N LYS A 465 14.79 -8.49 26.59
CA LYS A 465 16.06 -8.07 25.97
C LYS A 465 15.87 -7.19 24.73
N CYS A 466 14.65 -6.84 24.36
CA CYS A 466 14.36 -5.99 23.20
C CYS A 466 14.40 -4.48 23.48
N GLY A 467 15.08 -4.06 24.56
CA GLY A 467 15.22 -2.63 24.90
C GLY A 467 14.01 -2.04 25.59
N LEU A 468 13.12 -2.88 26.09
CA LEU A 468 11.87 -2.50 26.74
C LEU A 468 11.99 -2.77 28.24
N ASP A 469 11.65 -1.77 29.05
CA ASP A 469 11.52 -1.96 30.49
C ASP A 469 10.31 -2.88 30.78
N GLU A 470 10.38 -3.65 31.87
CA GLU A 470 9.26 -4.49 32.30
C GLU A 470 8.04 -3.66 32.70
N GLU A 471 8.25 -2.42 33.16
CA GLU A 471 7.21 -1.46 33.50
C GLU A 471 6.75 -0.60 32.29
N ASP A 472 7.45 -0.69 31.16
CA ASP A 472 7.09 0.01 29.93
C ASP A 472 6.01 -0.74 29.14
N TYR A 473 4.79 -0.71 29.67
CA TYR A 473 3.63 -1.33 29.02
C TYR A 473 3.29 -0.70 27.67
N GLY A 474 3.61 0.58 27.48
CA GLY A 474 3.40 1.30 26.23
C GLY A 474 4.33 0.79 25.13
N GLY A 475 5.64 0.78 25.39
CA GLY A 475 6.64 0.27 24.45
C GLY A 475 6.51 -1.23 24.19
N GLN A 476 6.08 -2.02 25.19
CA GLN A 476 5.73 -3.43 24.97
C GLN A 476 4.56 -3.59 24.01
N LYS A 477 3.51 -2.77 24.13
CA LYS A 477 2.37 -2.79 23.21
C LYS A 477 2.81 -2.40 21.81
N GLU A 478 3.52 -1.27 21.67
CA GLU A 478 4.02 -0.78 20.38
C GLU A 478 4.92 -1.81 19.69
N PHE A 479 5.77 -2.49 20.44
CA PHE A 479 6.62 -3.54 19.87
C PHE A 479 5.84 -4.75 19.38
N ILE A 480 4.78 -5.15 20.09
CA ILE A 480 3.91 -6.25 19.64
C ILE A 480 3.10 -5.83 18.42
N ASP A 481 2.56 -4.62 18.38
CA ASP A 481 1.91 -4.06 17.19
C ASP A 481 2.87 -4.09 15.99
N THR A 482 4.10 -3.60 16.17
CA THR A 482 5.13 -3.63 15.11
C THR A 482 5.49 -5.07 14.69
N LEU A 483 5.47 -6.05 15.61
CA LEU A 483 5.69 -7.46 15.26
C LEU A 483 4.52 -8.04 14.47
N CYS A 484 3.28 -7.66 14.80
CA CYS A 484 2.09 -8.04 14.04
C CYS A 484 2.11 -7.46 12.62
N ASP A 485 2.56 -6.22 12.46
CA ASP A 485 2.76 -5.62 11.13
C ASP A 485 3.87 -6.35 10.37
N PHE A 486 5.01 -6.59 11.01
CA PHE A 486 6.14 -7.30 10.42
C PHE A 486 5.77 -8.70 9.90
N LYS A 487 5.06 -9.51 10.71
CA LYS A 487 4.68 -10.88 10.31
C LYS A 487 3.67 -10.87 9.15
N ASN A 488 2.77 -9.89 9.10
CA ASN A 488 1.80 -9.71 8.02
C ASN A 488 2.48 -9.24 6.73
N GLU A 489 3.25 -8.15 6.78
CA GLU A 489 3.92 -7.55 5.62
C GLU A 489 4.90 -8.53 4.94
N HIS A 490 5.60 -9.33 5.74
CA HIS A 490 6.64 -10.23 5.24
C HIS A 490 6.19 -11.68 5.09
N ASN A 491 4.94 -11.98 5.43
CA ASN A 491 4.34 -13.31 5.40
C ASN A 491 5.28 -14.38 6.01
N CYS A 492 5.61 -14.22 7.29
CA CYS A 492 6.52 -15.11 8.03
C CYS A 492 5.96 -15.42 9.43
N HIS A 493 6.49 -16.45 10.10
CA HIS A 493 6.11 -16.81 11.46
C HIS A 493 7.10 -16.24 12.48
N VAL A 494 6.58 -15.72 13.61
CA VAL A 494 7.42 -15.23 14.71
C VAL A 494 7.11 -15.99 16.00
N LEU A 495 8.14 -16.50 16.67
CA LEU A 495 8.08 -16.98 18.05
C LEU A 495 8.66 -15.92 18.99
N LEU A 496 7.88 -15.49 19.97
CA LEU A 496 8.33 -14.53 20.98
C LEU A 496 8.27 -15.16 22.37
N VAL A 497 9.41 -15.23 23.06
CA VAL A 497 9.49 -15.76 24.42
C VAL A 497 9.22 -14.64 25.43
N THR A 498 8.39 -14.94 26.44
CA THR A 498 8.12 -14.06 27.58
C THR A 498 8.31 -14.76 28.92
N HIS A 499 8.36 -13.96 29.98
CA HIS A 499 8.34 -14.46 31.35
C HIS A 499 6.92 -14.47 31.92
N ALA A 500 6.65 -15.44 32.80
CA ALA A 500 5.45 -15.43 33.63
C ALA A 500 5.59 -14.42 34.78
N ARG A 501 4.46 -13.96 35.31
CA ARG A 501 4.38 -13.23 36.58
C ARG A 501 4.91 -14.13 37.71
N LYS A 502 5.26 -13.53 38.85
CA LYS A 502 5.61 -14.31 40.05
C LYS A 502 4.35 -15.04 40.54
N THR A 503 4.23 -16.31 40.16
CA THR A 503 3.13 -17.20 40.51
C THR A 503 3.69 -18.45 41.21
N ASN A 504 2.81 -19.36 41.62
CA ASN A 504 3.23 -20.62 42.21
C ASN A 504 3.91 -21.52 41.16
N GLU A 505 5.21 -21.78 41.32
CA GLU A 505 5.99 -22.63 40.41
C GLU A 505 5.51 -24.09 40.39
N ALA A 506 4.79 -24.53 41.42
CA ALA A 506 4.18 -25.86 41.52
C ALA A 506 2.92 -26.02 40.67
N ALA A 507 2.43 -24.96 40.03
CA ALA A 507 1.25 -25.00 39.17
C ALA A 507 1.59 -24.59 37.72
N PRO A 508 0.91 -25.18 36.71
CA PRO A 508 1.08 -24.78 35.32
C PRO A 508 0.55 -23.38 35.06
N THR A 509 1.30 -22.56 34.30
CA THR A 509 0.88 -21.21 33.92
C THR A 509 -0.24 -21.23 32.87
N GLY A 510 -1.18 -20.31 32.97
CA GLY A 510 -2.23 -20.03 31.99
C GLY A 510 -2.02 -18.70 31.26
N LYS A 511 -3.00 -18.32 30.42
CA LYS A 511 -2.95 -17.08 29.61
C LYS A 511 -2.75 -15.83 30.48
N MET A 512 -3.44 -15.75 31.61
CA MET A 512 -3.42 -14.60 32.51
C MET A 512 -2.12 -14.45 33.32
N ASP A 513 -1.24 -15.46 33.28
CA ASP A 513 0.02 -15.45 34.03
C ASP A 513 1.17 -14.81 33.24
N VAL A 514 0.94 -14.35 32.01
CA VAL A 514 1.97 -13.64 31.21
C VAL A 514 2.30 -12.30 31.89
N LYS A 515 3.61 -12.03 32.06
CA LYS A 515 4.10 -10.76 32.60
C LYS A 515 4.17 -9.70 31.50
N GLY A 516 3.74 -8.49 31.83
CA GLY A 516 3.70 -7.36 30.90
C GLY A 516 2.27 -6.92 30.60
N THR A 517 2.12 -6.16 29.51
CA THR A 517 0.83 -5.63 29.04
C THR A 517 -0.12 -6.74 28.60
N GLY A 518 -1.44 -6.53 28.74
CA GLY A 518 -2.47 -7.49 28.28
C GLY A 518 -2.40 -7.77 26.77
N ALA A 519 -1.91 -6.79 26.01
CA ALA A 519 -1.68 -6.88 24.56
C ALA A 519 -0.79 -8.08 24.17
N LEU A 520 0.14 -8.50 25.05
CA LEU A 520 0.98 -9.68 24.84
C LEU A 520 0.19 -10.96 24.65
N THR A 521 -1.04 -11.05 25.17
CA THR A 521 -1.86 -12.26 25.04
C THR A 521 -3.05 -12.08 24.10
N ASP A 522 -3.42 -10.83 23.80
CA ASP A 522 -4.58 -10.52 22.97
C ASP A 522 -4.20 -10.35 21.49
N MET A 523 -3.01 -9.81 21.20
CA MET A 523 -2.57 -9.58 19.82
C MET A 523 -2.00 -10.84 19.15
N PRO A 524 -1.06 -11.60 19.77
CA PRO A 524 -0.52 -12.81 19.13
C PRO A 524 -1.62 -13.78 18.72
N ASP A 525 -1.44 -14.43 17.59
CA ASP A 525 -2.38 -15.41 17.05
C ASP A 525 -2.45 -16.63 17.97
N ASN A 526 -1.29 -17.03 18.49
CA ASN A 526 -1.15 -18.21 19.34
C ASN A 526 -0.46 -17.86 20.67
N VAL A 527 -0.86 -18.55 21.74
CA VAL A 527 -0.17 -18.49 23.04
C VAL A 527 0.11 -19.90 23.52
N MET A 528 1.38 -20.22 23.69
CA MET A 528 1.86 -21.48 24.25
C MET A 528 2.50 -21.26 25.61
N ALA A 529 2.47 -22.28 26.48
CA ALA A 529 3.21 -22.30 27.72
C ALA A 529 3.92 -23.63 27.95
N VAL A 530 5.10 -23.57 28.55
CA VAL A 530 5.80 -24.76 29.05
C VAL A 530 5.90 -24.74 30.57
N TRP A 531 5.61 -25.88 31.18
CA TRP A 531 5.73 -26.08 32.61
C TRP A 531 6.43 -27.40 32.92
N ARG A 532 7.43 -27.33 33.80
CA ARG A 532 8.13 -28.47 34.37
C ARG A 532 7.52 -28.81 35.72
N ASN A 533 7.19 -30.08 35.95
CA ASN A 533 6.55 -30.54 37.17
C ASN A 533 7.57 -30.75 38.30
N ILE A 534 8.01 -29.66 38.94
CA ILE A 534 8.94 -29.70 40.07
C ILE A 534 8.41 -30.57 41.24
N PRO A 535 7.11 -30.49 41.63
CA PRO A 535 6.56 -31.37 42.66
C PRO A 535 6.76 -32.85 42.37
N ARG A 536 6.52 -33.29 41.11
CA ARG A 536 6.78 -34.67 40.67
C ARG A 536 8.22 -35.07 40.87
N GLU A 537 9.18 -34.23 40.46
CA GLU A 537 10.60 -34.56 40.59
C GLU A 537 11.04 -34.72 42.05
N LEU A 538 10.53 -33.87 42.94
CA LEU A 538 10.81 -33.96 44.38
C LEU A 538 10.21 -35.23 44.97
N ALA A 539 8.96 -35.57 44.61
CA ALA A 539 8.31 -36.80 45.02
C ALA A 539 9.06 -38.04 44.50
N GLN A 540 9.49 -38.05 43.24
CA GLN A 540 10.29 -39.14 42.67
C GLN A 540 11.61 -39.34 43.42
N ARG A 541 12.36 -38.27 43.69
CA ARG A 541 13.61 -38.35 44.47
C ARG A 541 13.39 -38.86 45.90
N LYS A 542 12.26 -38.51 46.51
CA LYS A 542 11.89 -39.02 47.84
C LYS A 542 11.56 -40.51 47.77
N ALA A 543 10.78 -40.93 46.77
CA ALA A 543 10.44 -42.33 46.54
C ALA A 543 11.68 -43.20 46.30
N GLU A 544 12.63 -42.72 45.51
CA GLU A 544 13.91 -43.40 45.24
C GLU A 544 14.76 -43.59 46.51
N ARG A 545 14.69 -42.64 47.46
CA ARG A 545 15.49 -42.67 48.69
C ARG A 545 14.82 -43.40 49.85
N MET A 546 13.50 -43.27 49.99
CA MET A 546 12.74 -43.67 51.18
C MET A 546 11.61 -44.67 50.88
N GLY A 547 11.43 -45.06 49.61
CA GLY A 547 10.35 -45.94 49.16
C GLY A 547 9.06 -45.18 48.82
N TYR A 548 8.28 -45.70 47.87
CA TYR A 548 7.01 -45.08 47.42
C TYR A 548 5.98 -44.92 48.54
N GLU A 549 5.96 -45.83 49.51
CA GLU A 549 5.05 -45.79 50.66
C GLU A 549 5.29 -44.57 51.59
N SER A 550 6.46 -43.94 51.49
CA SER A 550 6.80 -42.73 52.26
C SER A 550 6.18 -41.44 51.71
N LEU A 551 5.52 -41.51 50.55
CA LEU A 551 4.93 -40.36 49.88
C LEU A 551 3.56 -40.02 50.46
N ASP A 552 3.29 -38.74 50.64
CA ASP A 552 1.94 -38.25 50.94
C ASP A 552 1.03 -38.29 49.70
N LYS A 553 -0.26 -37.96 49.89
CA LYS A 553 -1.24 -38.05 48.79
C LYS A 553 -0.95 -37.08 47.64
N ASP A 554 -0.41 -35.90 47.93
CA ASP A 554 -0.12 -34.88 46.92
C ASP A 554 1.13 -35.28 46.13
N GLU A 555 2.15 -35.82 46.81
CA GLU A 555 3.35 -36.40 46.20
C GLU A 555 3.01 -37.60 45.30
N GLN A 556 2.13 -38.51 45.77
CA GLN A 556 1.65 -39.63 44.96
C GLN A 556 0.90 -39.16 43.72
N THR A 557 0.06 -38.13 43.86
CA THR A 557 -0.67 -37.52 42.74
C THR A 557 0.29 -36.85 41.75
N ALA A 558 1.30 -36.14 42.25
CA ALA A 558 2.30 -35.49 41.41
C ALA A 558 3.08 -36.49 40.55
N ILE A 559 3.40 -37.68 41.07
CA ILE A 559 4.06 -38.75 40.31
C ILE A 559 3.20 -39.26 39.14
N GLN A 560 1.87 -39.21 39.28
CA GLN A 560 0.95 -39.64 38.20
C GLN A 560 0.79 -38.58 37.10
N MET A 561 1.04 -37.31 37.40
CA MET A 561 0.97 -36.22 36.43
C MET A 561 2.20 -36.18 35.51
N PRO A 562 2.10 -35.69 34.26
CA PRO A 562 3.26 -35.59 33.35
C PRO A 562 4.47 -34.86 33.96
N ALA A 563 5.68 -35.26 33.54
CA ALA A 563 6.94 -34.64 33.98
C ALA A 563 7.09 -33.19 33.49
N SER A 564 6.54 -32.89 32.33
CA SER A 564 6.40 -31.55 31.78
C SER A 564 5.08 -31.45 31.01
N MET A 565 4.58 -30.23 30.86
CA MET A 565 3.40 -29.95 30.06
C MET A 565 3.69 -28.82 29.09
N ILE A 566 3.27 -29.01 27.84
CA ILE A 566 3.25 -28.00 26.79
C ILE A 566 1.79 -27.68 26.53
N ARG A 567 1.42 -26.42 26.69
CA ARG A 567 0.03 -25.97 26.71
C ARG A 567 -0.21 -25.03 25.56
N LEU A 568 -1.19 -25.33 24.70
CA LEU A 568 -1.73 -24.36 23.75
C LEU A 568 -2.90 -23.66 24.41
N LEU A 569 -2.70 -22.41 24.81
CA LEU A 569 -3.64 -21.60 25.59
C LEU A 569 -4.51 -20.68 24.74
N LYS A 570 -4.11 -20.46 23.49
CA LYS A 570 -4.83 -19.69 22.47
C LYS A 570 -4.37 -20.12 21.08
N GLN A 571 -5.29 -20.24 20.15
CA GLN A 571 -5.07 -20.27 18.70
C GLN A 571 -6.19 -19.45 18.05
N ARG A 572 -5.83 -18.53 17.14
CA ARG A 572 -6.80 -17.70 16.41
C ARG A 572 -7.45 -18.46 15.24
N GLU A 573 -6.65 -19.22 14.51
CA GLU A 573 -7.09 -19.95 13.31
C GLU A 573 -7.80 -21.28 13.62
N GLY A 574 -8.64 -21.73 12.68
CA GLY A 574 -9.45 -22.95 12.80
C GLY A 574 -10.61 -22.82 13.82
N GLU A 575 -10.95 -23.90 14.52
CA GLU A 575 -12.01 -23.92 15.55
C GLU A 575 -11.56 -23.35 16.91
N GLY A 576 -10.36 -22.75 16.99
CA GLY A 576 -9.82 -22.19 18.24
C GLY A 576 -9.48 -23.25 19.29
N TRP A 577 -9.08 -24.47 18.85
CA TRP A 577 -8.74 -25.56 19.75
C TRP A 577 -7.60 -25.18 20.71
N ILE A 578 -7.77 -25.52 21.99
CA ILE A 578 -6.77 -25.36 23.04
C ILE A 578 -6.58 -26.71 23.74
N GLY A 579 -5.39 -26.97 24.26
CA GLY A 579 -5.11 -28.24 24.93
C GLY A 579 -3.70 -28.37 25.50
N ASP A 580 -3.56 -29.38 26.34
CA ASP A 580 -2.33 -29.68 27.08
C ASP A 580 -1.70 -30.99 26.57
N ILE A 581 -0.40 -30.97 26.34
CA ILE A 581 0.41 -32.11 25.91
C ILE A 581 1.32 -32.49 27.08
N GLY A 582 1.18 -33.72 27.57
CA GLY A 582 2.13 -34.31 28.50
C GLY A 582 3.43 -34.67 27.79
N ALA A 583 4.55 -34.15 28.28
CA ALA A 583 5.86 -34.41 27.71
C ALA A 583 6.89 -34.77 28.79
N THR A 584 7.96 -35.43 28.39
CA THR A 584 9.15 -35.68 29.21
C THR A 584 10.33 -34.98 28.57
N PHE A 585 11.05 -34.16 29.35
CA PHE A 585 12.29 -33.55 28.91
C PHE A 585 13.43 -34.57 28.97
N ASP A 586 13.94 -34.99 27.82
CA ASP A 586 15.08 -35.90 27.76
C ASP A 586 16.39 -35.14 28.01
N SER A 587 17.07 -35.47 29.11
CA SER A 587 18.30 -34.80 29.50
C SER A 587 19.48 -35.08 28.56
N ARG A 588 19.44 -36.16 27.74
CA ARG A 588 20.49 -36.49 26.77
C ARG A 588 20.40 -35.56 25.56
N SER A 589 19.25 -35.51 24.92
CA SER A 589 18.98 -34.76 23.68
C SER A 589 18.51 -33.31 23.90
N HIS A 590 17.97 -32.97 25.07
CA HIS A 590 17.22 -31.73 25.31
C HIS A 590 15.90 -31.62 24.51
N GLN A 591 15.36 -32.74 24.02
CA GLN A 591 14.04 -32.76 23.38
C GLN A 591 12.91 -32.96 24.40
N PHE A 592 11.73 -32.44 24.08
CA PHE A 592 10.50 -32.74 24.81
C PHE A 592 9.78 -33.88 24.09
N LEU A 593 9.73 -35.04 24.72
CA LEU A 593 9.22 -36.28 24.14
C LEU A 593 7.79 -36.55 24.60
N GLU A 594 6.93 -36.96 23.68
CA GLU A 594 5.54 -37.32 23.96
C GLU A 594 5.38 -38.82 24.17
N GLY A 595 4.65 -39.20 25.23
CA GLY A 595 4.39 -40.60 25.56
C GLY A 595 5.69 -41.40 25.73
N ASP A 596 5.74 -42.59 25.12
CA ASP A 596 6.88 -43.49 25.17
C ASP A 596 7.84 -43.31 23.97
N LYS A 597 7.69 -42.22 23.19
CA LYS A 597 8.56 -41.97 22.02
C LYS A 597 9.97 -41.62 22.47
N GLY A 598 10.96 -42.17 21.76
CA GLY A 598 12.36 -41.79 21.91
C GLY A 598 12.70 -40.44 21.26
N PRO A 599 13.91 -39.92 21.50
CA PRO A 599 14.37 -38.71 20.85
C PRO A 599 14.70 -38.95 19.37
N TYR A 600 14.41 -37.97 18.53
CA TYR A 600 14.58 -38.06 17.07
C TYR A 600 15.88 -37.39 16.62
N ASN A 601 16.72 -38.10 15.86
CA ASN A 601 17.96 -37.55 15.34
C ASN A 601 17.68 -36.85 14.00
N TYR A 602 17.61 -35.51 14.02
CA TYR A 602 17.28 -34.70 12.85
C TYR A 602 18.39 -34.66 11.79
N LEU A 603 19.65 -34.96 12.17
CA LEU A 603 20.73 -35.05 11.19
C LEU A 603 20.67 -36.37 10.42
N ALA A 604 20.34 -37.47 11.09
CA ALA A 604 20.18 -38.79 10.48
C ALA A 604 18.80 -38.98 9.81
N GLY A 605 17.76 -38.29 10.32
CA GLY A 605 16.39 -38.42 9.85
C GLY A 605 15.66 -39.66 10.37
N GLU A 606 16.00 -40.14 11.57
CA GLU A 606 15.43 -41.36 12.16
C GLU A 606 15.42 -41.33 13.70
N GLN A 607 14.81 -42.34 14.34
CA GLN A 607 14.75 -42.42 15.80
C GLN A 607 16.13 -42.77 16.39
N GLN A 608 16.53 -42.11 17.47
CA GLN A 608 17.85 -42.36 18.06
C GLN A 608 18.02 -43.81 18.57
N SER A 609 16.91 -44.48 18.92
CA SER A 609 16.94 -45.90 19.30
C SER A 609 17.38 -46.81 18.15
N GLU A 610 17.06 -46.47 16.90
CA GLU A 610 17.45 -47.25 15.72
C GLU A 610 18.95 -47.14 15.50
N LEU A 611 19.49 -45.92 15.56
CA LEU A 611 20.93 -45.65 15.51
C LEU A 611 21.72 -46.32 16.65
N ASP A 612 21.18 -46.30 17.87
CA ASP A 612 21.84 -46.94 19.02
C ASP A 612 21.93 -48.47 18.82
N ILE A 613 20.88 -49.11 18.26
CA ILE A 613 20.88 -50.56 17.93
C ILE A 613 21.90 -50.89 16.82
N GLU A 614 21.95 -50.10 15.74
CA GLU A 614 22.90 -50.30 14.66
C GLU A 614 24.35 -50.19 15.13
N TRP A 615 24.62 -49.22 16.01
CA TRP A 615 25.93 -49.02 16.61
C TRP A 615 26.32 -50.20 17.53
N GLU A 616 25.39 -50.72 18.32
CA GLU A 616 25.62 -51.90 19.17
C GLU A 616 25.89 -53.16 18.32
N ALA A 617 25.09 -53.40 17.28
CA ALA A 617 25.29 -54.53 16.37
C ALA A 617 26.64 -54.45 15.62
N GLY A 618 27.03 -53.26 15.17
CA GLY A 618 28.30 -53.03 14.47
C GLY A 618 29.54 -53.20 15.36
N ASN A 619 29.43 -52.93 16.66
CA ASN A 619 30.52 -53.09 17.62
C ASN A 619 30.56 -54.46 18.30
N ALA A 620 29.43 -55.17 18.40
CA ALA A 620 29.39 -56.56 18.84
C ALA A 620 30.12 -57.50 17.87
N ALA A 621 30.20 -57.15 16.58
CA ALA A 621 30.96 -57.89 15.56
C ALA A 621 32.49 -57.64 15.59
N ARG A 622 32.98 -56.75 16.47
CA ARG A 622 34.41 -56.38 16.60
C ARG A 622 35.09 -56.93 17.86
N TYR A 623 34.40 -57.75 18.65
CA TYR A 623 34.94 -58.42 19.84
C TYR A 623 35.02 -59.93 19.68
#